data_AF-A0A530L7M5-F1
#
_entry.id   AF-A0A530L7M5-F1
#
_cell.length_a   1.000
_cell.length_b   1.000
_cell.length_c   1.000
_cell.angle_alpha   90.00
_cell.angle_beta   90.00
_cell.angle_gamma   90.00
#
_symmetry.space_group_name_H-M   'P 1'
#
loop_
_entity.id
_entity.type
_entity.pdbx_description
1 polymer ?
#
loop_
_entity_poly.entity_id
_entity_poly.type
_entity_poly.pdbx_seq_one_letter_code
_entity_poly.pdbx_strand_id
1 'polypeptide(L)' 'MRSIHQPAPTYVEQSTEAQILVTGIKVLDLLAPYARGGKIGLSGGAGVGKTVLIQELINNVAKAHGGFSVFAGVGE' A
#
# COMPACT_ATOMS: atom_id res chain seq x y z
N MET A 1 -6.04 4.80 24.27
CA MET A 1 -5.26 3.88 23.40
C MET A 1 -6.19 2.79 22.89
N ARG A 2 -6.10 2.43 21.60
CA ARG A 2 -6.90 1.34 21.00
C ARG A 2 -6.12 0.01 21.12
N SER A 3 -6.81 -1.11 21.32
CA SER A 3 -6.20 -2.45 21.34
C SER A 3 -5.65 -2.83 19.96
N ILE A 4 -4.49 -3.51 19.91
CA ILE A 4 -3.86 -3.99 18.66
C ILE A 4 -4.54 -5.25 18.11
N HIS A 5 -5.21 -6.03 18.96
CA HIS A 5 -6.03 -7.15 18.53
C HIS A 5 -7.44 -6.65 18.29
N GLN A 6 -7.86 -6.68 17.03
CA GLN A 6 -9.19 -6.28 16.57
C GLN A 6 -9.77 -7.38 15.66
N PRO A 7 -11.09 -7.63 15.71
CA PRO A 7 -11.72 -8.51 14.72
C PRO A 7 -11.60 -7.89 13.32
N ALA A 8 -11.59 -8.74 12.29
CA ALA A 8 -11.67 -8.27 10.90
C ALA A 8 -13.04 -7.59 10.64
N PRO A 9 -13.12 -6.68 9.63
CA PRO A 9 -14.40 -6.14 9.20
C PRO A 9 -15.38 -7.24 8.79
N THR A 10 -16.67 -7.05 9.10
CA THR A 10 -17.73 -8.00 8.77
C THR A 10 -18.02 -8.00 7.26
N TYR A 11 -18.70 -9.03 6.76
CA TYR A 11 -19.03 -9.16 5.33
C TYR A 11 -19.84 -7.96 4.79
N VAL A 12 -20.73 -7.39 5.61
CA VAL A 12 -21.57 -6.23 5.22
C VAL A 12 -20.79 -4.91 5.17
N GLU A 13 -19.64 -4.83 5.83
CA GLU A 13 -18.77 -3.64 5.84
C GLU A 13 -17.74 -3.66 4.69
N GLN A 14 -17.59 -4.79 3.99
CA GLN A 14 -16.63 -4.91 2.90
C GLN A 14 -17.18 -4.25 1.64
N SER A 15 -16.37 -3.38 1.03
CA SER A 15 -16.70 -2.80 -0.28
C SER A 15 -16.54 -3.84 -1.39
N THR A 16 -17.49 -3.85 -2.33
CA THR A 16 -17.43 -4.66 -3.56
C THR A 16 -16.86 -3.88 -4.75
N GLU A 17 -16.53 -2.60 -4.56
CA GLU A 17 -16.03 -1.73 -5.62
C GLU A 17 -14.55 -2.00 -5.91
N ALA A 18 -14.25 -2.31 -7.18
CA ALA A 18 -12.89 -2.36 -7.66
C ALA A 18 -12.40 -0.92 -7.95
N GLN A 19 -11.45 -0.43 -7.14
CA GLN A 19 -10.86 0.90 -7.30
C GLN A 19 -9.34 0.79 -7.45
N ILE A 20 -8.78 1.59 -8.36
CA ILE A 20 -7.33 1.67 -8.57
C ILE A 20 -6.73 2.71 -7.62
N LEU A 21 -5.62 2.36 -6.97
CA LEU A 21 -4.74 3.28 -6.27
C LEU A 21 -3.66 3.75 -7.25
N VAL A 22 -3.81 4.97 -7.77
CA VAL A 22 -2.80 5.59 -8.64
C VAL A 22 -1.55 5.93 -7.82
N THR A 23 -0.42 5.32 -8.15
CA THR A 23 0.83 5.44 -7.40
C THR A 23 1.72 6.59 -7.87
N GLY A 24 1.52 7.06 -9.11
CA GLY A 24 2.42 8.01 -9.77
C GLY A 24 3.66 7.34 -10.38
N ILE A 25 3.77 6.02 -10.27
CA ILE A 25 4.91 5.24 -10.75
C ILE A 25 4.47 4.52 -12.02
N LYS A 26 4.90 5.03 -13.18
CA LYS A 26 4.43 4.60 -14.50
C LYS A 26 4.40 3.09 -14.72
N VAL A 27 5.47 2.38 -14.32
CA VAL A 27 5.56 0.92 -14.53
C VAL A 27 4.52 0.17 -13.70
N LEU A 28 4.22 0.64 -12.48
CA LEU A 28 3.20 0.05 -11.62
C LEU A 28 1.81 0.41 -12.12
N ASP A 29 1.56 1.70 -12.39
CA ASP A 29 0.24 2.15 -12.84
C ASP A 29 -0.18 1.56 -14.20
N LEU A 30 0.78 1.18 -15.05
CA LEU A 30 0.51 0.56 -16.35
C LEU A 30 0.47 -0.98 -16.31
N LEU A 31 1.49 -1.64 -15.74
CA LEU A 31 1.66 -3.09 -15.87
C LEU A 31 1.11 -3.88 -14.67
N ALA A 32 1.07 -3.26 -13.49
CA ALA A 32 0.67 -3.91 -12.24
C ALA A 32 -0.10 -2.93 -11.33
N PRO A 33 -1.28 -2.43 -11.76
CA PRO A 33 -2.00 -1.40 -11.04
C PRO A 33 -2.42 -1.89 -9.65
N TYR A 34 -2.23 -1.05 -8.63
CA TYR A 34 -2.56 -1.42 -7.25
C TYR A 34 -4.05 -1.25 -6.99
N ALA A 35 -4.68 -2.25 -6.38
CA ALA A 35 -6.06 -2.14 -5.92
C ALA A 35 -6.14 -1.39 -4.59
N ARG A 36 -6.97 -0.35 -4.50
CA ARG A 36 -7.24 0.37 -3.24
C ARG A 36 -7.88 -0.59 -2.23
N GLY A 37 -7.33 -0.64 -1.02
CA GLY A 37 -7.75 -1.60 0.02
C GLY A 37 -7.23 -3.03 -0.19
N GLY A 38 -6.45 -3.27 -1.25
CA GLY A 38 -5.83 -4.55 -1.54
C GLY A 38 -4.54 -4.80 -0.76
N LYS A 39 -3.99 -6.02 -0.91
CA LYS A 39 -2.67 -6.41 -0.43
C LYS A 39 -1.73 -6.53 -1.61
N ILE A 40 -0.54 -5.95 -1.51
CA ILE A 40 0.46 -5.94 -2.57
C ILE A 40 1.73 -6.64 -2.07
N GLY A 41 2.31 -7.51 -2.91
CA GLY A 41 3.60 -8.13 -2.65
C GLY A 41 4.72 -7.37 -3.37
N LEU A 42 5.79 -7.02 -2.65
CA LEU A 42 7.00 -6.45 -3.24
C LEU A 42 8.14 -7.46 -3.13
N SER A 43 8.31 -8.28 -4.17
CA SER A 43 9.33 -9.33 -4.22
C SER A 43 10.62 -8.84 -4.87
N GLY A 44 11.78 -9.11 -4.27
CA GLY A 44 13.08 -8.80 -4.85
C GLY A 44 14.27 -9.04 -3.92
N GLY A 45 15.48 -9.11 -4.46
CA GLY A 45 16.73 -9.37 -3.72
C GLY A 45 17.30 -8.13 -3.00
N ALA A 46 18.56 -8.22 -2.57
CA ALA A 46 19.29 -7.09 -2.01
C ALA A 46 19.66 -6.08 -3.12
N GLY A 47 19.66 -4.78 -2.80
CA GLY A 47 20.09 -3.72 -3.72
C GLY A 47 19.12 -3.39 -4.88
N VAL A 48 17.96 -4.06 -4.98
CA VAL A 48 16.99 -3.84 -6.08
C VAL A 48 16.08 -2.62 -5.90
N GLY A 49 16.34 -1.78 -4.88
CA GLY A 49 15.59 -0.53 -4.68
C GLY A 49 14.25 -0.64 -3.95
N LYS A 50 13.94 -1.76 -3.26
CA LYS A 50 12.66 -1.93 -2.54
C LYS A 50 12.37 -0.81 -1.55
N THR A 51 13.36 -0.42 -0.74
CA THR A 51 13.23 0.65 0.26
C THR A 51 12.95 2.00 -0.39
N VAL A 52 13.65 2.31 -1.49
CA VAL A 52 13.43 3.55 -2.25
C VAL A 52 12.02 3.57 -2.85
N LEU A 53 11.55 2.44 -3.37
CA LEU A 53 10.20 2.30 -3.89
C LEU A 53 9.14 2.53 -2.79
N ILE A 54 9.34 1.98 -1.60
CA ILE A 54 8.45 2.19 -0.45
C ILE A 54 8.43 3.67 -0.05
N GLN A 55 9.58 4.32 0.03
CA GLN A 55 9.67 5.75 0.35
C GLN A 55 8.95 6.61 -0.68
N GLU A 56 9.05 6.27 -1.96
CA GLU A 56 8.36 7.01 -3.02
C GLU A 56 6.84 6.78 -3.01
N LEU A 57 6.38 5.57 -2.69
CA LEU A 57 4.96 5.31 -2.46
C LEU A 57 4.42 6.15 -1.29
N ILE A 58 5.17 6.25 -0.19
CA ILE A 58 4.81 7.10 0.97
C ILE A 58 4.70 8.57 0.53
N ASN A 59 5.70 9.06 -0.20
CA ASN A 59 5.74 10.42 -0.73
C ASN A 59 4.53 10.75 -1.60
N ASN A 60 4.19 9.87 -2.53
CA ASN A 60 3.13 10.12 -3.51
C ASN A 60 1.73 9.97 -2.91
N VAL A 61 1.54 9.03 -1.97
CA VAL A 61 0.28 8.93 -1.22
C VAL A 61 0.02 10.21 -0.40
N ALA A 62 1.05 10.74 0.27
CA ALA A 62 0.92 11.97 1.05
C ALA A 62 0.59 13.18 0.17
N LYS A 63 1.28 13.33 -0.97
CA LYS A 63 1.10 14.47 -1.88
C LYS A 63 -0.19 14.42 -2.70
N ALA A 64 -0.54 13.25 -3.25
CA ALA A 64 -1.60 13.14 -4.25
C ALA A 64 -2.96 12.71 -3.66
N HIS A 65 -2.96 11.93 -2.56
CA HIS A 65 -4.19 11.39 -1.98
C HIS A 65 -4.52 11.99 -0.61
N GLY A 66 -3.65 12.83 -0.05
CA GLY A 66 -3.79 13.38 1.31
C GLY A 66 -3.80 12.31 2.40
N GLY A 67 -3.29 11.11 2.09
CA GLY A 67 -3.28 9.97 3.00
C GLY A 67 -2.04 9.92 3.87
N PHE A 68 -2.15 9.24 5.01
CA PHE A 68 -1.00 8.89 5.84
C PHE A 68 -0.50 7.49 5.49
N SER A 69 0.82 7.29 5.61
CA SER A 69 1.45 5.98 5.45
C SER A 69 2.03 5.52 6.77
N VAL A 70 1.94 4.21 7.04
CA VAL A 70 2.53 3.57 8.22
C VAL A 70 3.50 2.50 7.74
N PHE A 71 4.74 2.57 8.21
CA PHE A 71 5.77 1.56 7.95
C PHE A 71 5.98 0.70 9.19
N ALA A 72 6.04 -0.62 9.01
CA ALA A 72 6.33 -1.58 10.07
C ALA A 72 7.48 -2.49 9.61
N GLY A 73 8.69 -2.26 10.15
CA GLY A 73 9.84 -3.14 9.94
C GLY A 73 9.76 -4.34 10.87
N VAL A 74 9.37 -5.50 10.34
CA VAL A 74 9.23 -6.74 11.11
C VAL A 74 10.45 -7.61 10.85
N GLY A 75 11.38 -7.66 11.81
CA GLY A 75 12.61 -8.44 11.67
C GLY A 75 13.60 -7.89 10.65
N GLU A 76 13.47 -6.60 10.31
CA GLU A 76 14.42 -5.82 9.50
C GLU A 76 15.41 -5.05 10.38
#